data_AF-A0A2N5K8Z3-F1
#
_entry.id   AF-A0A2N5K8Z3-F1
#
_cell.length_a   1.000
_cell.length_b   1.000
_cell.length_c   1.000
_cell.angle_alpha   90.00
_cell.angle_beta   90.00
_cell.angle_gamma   90.00
#
_symmetry.space_group_name_H-M   'P 1'
#
loop_
_entity.id
_entity.type
_entity.pdbx_description
1 polymer ?
#
loop_
_entity_poly.entity_id
_entity_poly.type
_entity_poly.pdbx_seq_one_letter_code
_entity_poly.pdbx_strand_id
1 'polypeptide(L)'
;MTQFIGFYREKRSILMLTCLDEAWAGVRGTRDRSGDVQSRAYVLASLVPYLPRNEQGDVLPDVLSLLDGIRQPYQRARVLTVVAPYLPLDLRESELQTVLAMADKISDKELRAYTLMMITPHLPDGQRRAVQRDALAIARTIRHIPYRAYCLVALAPQLPPELLSEALTSALRIRDRLYCVYTLAALEPRLDGEQRLAVLTDIRDREGEEPHLSTMHAVLSPDTPPDMRKVTLLAALSQAQTVEDVPCRILALYSLAPHLPNEMLPSVLNEALVWVRGTRQRDRRARMFSMFVPIWSSLPTHQAYALWSATLRLRTLRSRPGFLTDLGALSPIIFRLGGARAVVETVRAVKDVTRYMP
;
A
#
# COMPACT_ATOMS: atom_id res chain seq x y z
N MET A 1 -24.53 3.94 26.89
CA MET A 1 -23.62 3.40 25.86
C MET A 1 -22.76 4.47 25.17
N THR A 2 -23.30 5.64 24.81
CA THR A 2 -22.58 6.72 24.10
C THR A 2 -21.37 7.29 24.86
N GLN A 3 -21.48 7.50 26.19
CA GLN A 3 -20.36 7.95 27.03
C GLN A 3 -19.23 6.92 27.15
N PHE A 4 -19.56 5.63 27.20
CA PHE A 4 -18.57 4.55 27.24
C PHE A 4 -17.80 4.44 25.92
N ILE A 5 -18.50 4.54 24.78
CA ILE A 5 -17.87 4.54 23.45
C ILE A 5 -16.97 5.77 23.27
N GLY A 6 -17.35 6.94 23.81
CA GLY A 6 -16.53 8.15 23.82
C GLY A 6 -15.22 7.98 24.60
N PHE A 7 -15.29 7.45 25.83
CA PHE A 7 -14.13 7.22 26.68
C PHE A 7 -13.11 6.24 26.06
N TYR A 8 -13.61 5.14 25.48
CA TYR A 8 -12.72 4.17 24.81
C TYR A 8 -12.08 4.72 23.53
N ARG A 9 -12.80 5.55 22.75
CA ARG A 9 -12.22 6.23 21.58
C ARG A 9 -11.13 7.22 22.00
N GLU A 10 -11.38 8.00 23.04
CA GLU A 10 -10.42 8.97 23.56
C GLU A 10 -9.13 8.32 24.07
N LYS A 11 -9.25 7.25 24.86
CA LYS A 11 -8.08 6.49 25.33
C LYS A 11 -7.25 5.89 24.19
N ARG A 12 -7.92 5.44 23.11
CA ARG A 12 -7.24 4.92 21.90
C ARG A 12 -6.52 6.01 21.12
N SER A 13 -7.15 7.17 20.94
CA SER A 13 -6.49 8.33 20.32
C SER A 13 -5.24 8.74 21.10
N ILE A 14 -5.31 8.78 22.43
CA ILE A 14 -4.17 9.13 23.29
C ILE A 14 -3.02 8.14 23.10
N LEU A 15 -3.27 6.83 23.22
CA LEU A 15 -2.25 5.79 23.06
C LEU A 15 -1.61 5.77 21.66
N MET A 16 -2.39 6.10 20.64
CA MET A 16 -1.88 6.21 19.27
C MET A 16 -0.99 7.44 19.11
N LEU A 17 -1.42 8.59 19.65
CA LEU A 17 -0.69 9.85 19.59
C LEU A 17 0.61 9.81 20.40
N THR A 18 0.63 9.18 21.57
CA THR A 18 1.86 9.03 22.36
C THR A 18 2.93 8.23 21.59
N CYS A 19 2.52 7.16 20.91
CA CYS A 19 3.43 6.38 20.07
C CYS A 19 3.94 7.19 18.86
N LEU A 20 3.08 8.06 18.30
CA LEU A 20 3.43 8.95 17.23
C LEU A 20 4.41 10.04 17.70
N ASP A 21 4.20 10.60 18.89
CA ASP A 21 5.07 11.62 19.51
C ASP A 21 6.47 11.09 19.80
N GLU A 22 6.55 9.85 20.32
CA GLU A 22 7.82 9.14 20.50
C GLU A 22 8.56 8.97 19.16
N ALA A 23 7.85 8.52 18.11
CA ALA A 23 8.41 8.35 16.78
C ALA A 23 8.86 9.70 16.18
N TRP A 24 8.06 10.76 16.37
CA TRP A 24 8.41 12.12 15.98
C TRP A 24 9.69 12.60 16.66
N ALA A 25 9.80 12.43 17.98
CA ALA A 25 10.99 12.82 18.74
C ALA A 25 12.26 12.16 18.17
N GLY A 26 12.16 10.90 17.73
CA GLY A 26 13.26 10.18 17.08
C GLY A 26 13.73 10.79 15.75
N VAL A 27 12.84 11.45 14.98
CA VAL A 27 13.19 12.01 13.67
C VAL A 27 13.43 13.52 13.65
N ARG A 28 13.02 14.24 14.71
CA ARG A 28 13.15 15.72 14.82
C ARG A 28 14.59 16.21 14.62
N GLY A 29 15.59 15.45 15.08
CA GLY A 29 17.01 15.80 14.97
C GLY A 29 17.70 15.35 13.68
N THR A 30 16.98 14.76 12.71
CA THR A 30 17.62 14.25 11.48
C THR A 30 18.03 15.39 10.55
N ARG A 31 19.27 15.33 10.04
CA ARG A 31 19.87 16.38 9.19
C ARG A 31 19.41 16.34 7.72
N ASP A 32 18.82 15.24 7.28
CA ASP A 32 18.34 15.08 5.90
C ASP A 32 17.05 15.87 5.68
N ARG A 33 17.18 17.07 5.11
CA ARG A 33 16.07 17.93 4.67
C ARG A 33 15.67 17.67 3.22
N SER A 34 16.34 16.74 2.52
CA SER A 34 16.11 16.51 1.09
C SER A 34 14.75 15.85 0.85
N GLY A 35 13.89 16.52 0.10
CA GLY A 35 12.55 16.02 -0.17
C GLY A 35 11.52 16.26 0.95
N ASP A 36 11.83 17.11 1.93
CA ASP A 36 10.91 17.40 3.04
C ASP A 36 9.61 18.02 2.53
N VAL A 37 9.69 19.01 1.63
CA VAL A 37 8.51 19.65 1.00
C VAL A 37 7.58 18.62 0.37
N GLN A 38 8.12 17.69 -0.40
CA GLN A 38 7.35 16.66 -1.10
C GLN A 38 6.73 15.65 -0.13
N SER A 39 7.48 15.25 0.91
CA SER A 39 7.00 14.29 1.90
C SER A 39 5.93 14.92 2.80
N ARG A 40 6.08 16.20 3.14
CA ARG A 40 5.10 17.02 3.87
C ARG A 40 3.82 17.20 3.07
N ALA A 41 3.93 17.62 1.81
CA ALA A 41 2.79 17.75 0.92
C ALA A 41 2.03 16.41 0.81
N TYR A 42 2.77 15.31 0.67
CA TYR A 42 2.19 13.98 0.56
C TYR A 42 1.46 13.52 1.82
N VAL A 43 2.04 13.67 3.02
CA VAL A 43 1.34 13.26 4.25
C VAL A 43 0.14 14.16 4.54
N LEU A 44 0.25 15.48 4.34
CA LEU A 44 -0.87 16.40 4.54
C LEU A 44 -2.01 16.06 3.57
N ALA A 45 -1.72 15.87 2.29
CA ALA A 45 -2.68 15.40 1.29
C ALA A 45 -3.34 14.08 1.72
N SER A 46 -2.56 13.10 2.15
CA SER A 46 -3.05 11.76 2.53
C SER A 46 -3.95 11.76 3.77
N LEU A 47 -3.85 12.80 4.61
CA LEU A 47 -4.70 12.98 5.78
C LEU A 47 -6.02 13.69 5.44
N VAL A 48 -6.10 14.49 4.36
CA VAL A 48 -7.32 15.22 3.94
C VAL A 48 -8.57 14.34 3.89
N PRO A 49 -8.55 13.12 3.29
CA PRO A 49 -9.71 12.23 3.26
C PRO A 49 -10.33 11.90 4.61
N TYR A 50 -9.54 12.00 5.68
CA TYR A 50 -9.91 11.57 7.03
C TYR A 50 -10.16 12.74 7.97
N LEU A 51 -10.05 13.98 7.48
CA LEU A 51 -10.34 15.19 8.24
C LEU A 51 -11.84 15.53 8.23
N PRO A 52 -12.36 16.14 9.32
CA PRO A 52 -13.64 16.83 9.30
C PRO A 52 -13.69 17.90 8.20
N ARG A 53 -14.86 18.15 7.59
CA ARG A 53 -15.00 19.08 6.45
C ARG A 53 -14.47 20.50 6.73
N ASN A 54 -14.64 21.00 7.95
CA ASN A 54 -14.11 22.31 8.35
C ASN A 54 -12.57 22.35 8.33
N GLU A 55 -11.91 21.28 8.79
CA GLU A 55 -10.45 21.16 8.80
C GLU A 55 -9.87 20.91 7.39
N GLN A 56 -10.64 20.31 6.48
CA GLN A 56 -10.22 20.13 5.09
C GLN A 56 -9.94 21.47 4.39
N GLY A 57 -10.81 22.47 4.63
CA GLY A 57 -10.66 23.82 4.09
C GLY A 57 -9.38 24.52 4.56
N ASP A 58 -8.92 24.22 5.78
CA ASP A 58 -7.72 24.82 6.37
C ASP A 58 -6.42 24.11 5.97
N VAL A 59 -6.50 22.88 5.47
CA VAL A 59 -5.32 22.07 5.09
C VAL A 59 -5.08 22.09 3.59
N LEU A 60 -6.12 22.16 2.77
CA LEU A 60 -5.99 22.16 1.31
C LEU A 60 -5.10 23.31 0.78
N PRO A 61 -5.25 24.57 1.21
CA PRO A 61 -4.37 25.66 0.76
C PRO A 61 -2.89 25.41 1.09
N ASP A 62 -2.60 24.86 2.27
CA ASP A 62 -1.24 24.50 2.66
C ASP A 62 -0.67 23.40 1.76
N VAL A 63 -1.46 22.37 1.43
CA VAL A 63 -1.03 21.32 0.50
C VAL A 63 -0.76 21.91 -0.89
N LEU A 64 -1.64 22.77 -1.39
CA LEU A 64 -1.53 23.37 -2.71
C LEU A 64 -0.31 24.29 -2.80
N SER A 65 -0.05 25.12 -1.80
CA SER A 65 1.15 25.98 -1.77
C SER A 65 2.46 25.19 -1.78
N LEU A 66 2.48 24.00 -1.16
CA LEU A 66 3.66 23.12 -1.19
C LEU A 66 3.93 22.54 -2.59
N LEU A 67 2.92 22.46 -3.48
CA LEU A 67 3.07 21.90 -4.83
C LEU A 67 4.05 22.71 -5.69
N ASP A 68 4.13 24.02 -5.50
CA ASP A 68 5.04 24.90 -6.24
C ASP A 68 6.51 24.54 -5.99
N GLY A 69 6.81 23.99 -4.80
CA GLY A 69 8.13 23.47 -4.45
C GLY A 69 8.45 22.07 -5.00
N ILE A 70 7.48 21.39 -5.63
CA ILE A 70 7.63 20.00 -6.10
C ILE A 70 7.97 19.96 -7.59
N ARG A 71 9.26 19.75 -7.88
CA ARG A 71 9.76 19.66 -9.28
C ARG A 71 9.55 18.30 -9.94
N GLN A 72 9.55 17.22 -9.17
CA GLN A 72 9.49 15.87 -9.73
C GLN A 72 8.05 15.49 -10.13
N PRO A 73 7.78 15.15 -11.40
CA PRO A 73 6.42 14.87 -11.89
C PRO A 73 5.70 13.79 -11.07
N TYR A 74 6.38 12.70 -10.74
CA TYR A 74 5.83 11.63 -9.91
C TYR A 74 5.37 12.12 -8.53
N GLN A 75 6.20 12.92 -7.84
CA GLN A 75 5.88 13.41 -6.50
C GLN A 75 4.71 14.39 -6.54
N ARG A 76 4.67 15.26 -7.54
CA ARG A 76 3.58 16.24 -7.73
C ARG A 76 2.27 15.54 -8.09
N ALA A 77 2.31 14.61 -9.04
CA ALA A 77 1.16 13.79 -9.43
C ALA A 77 0.58 13.00 -8.25
N ARG A 78 1.45 12.43 -7.41
CA ARG A 78 1.04 11.68 -6.23
C ARG A 78 0.26 12.53 -5.22
N VAL A 79 0.68 13.77 -4.98
CA VAL A 79 -0.03 14.70 -4.09
C VAL A 79 -1.36 15.12 -4.71
N LEU A 80 -1.34 15.57 -5.97
CA LEU A 80 -2.53 16.04 -6.70
C LEU A 80 -3.62 14.98 -6.78
N THR A 81 -3.25 13.73 -7.06
CA THR A 81 -4.20 12.61 -7.14
C THR A 81 -5.01 12.45 -5.86
N VAL A 82 -4.38 12.64 -4.70
CA VAL A 82 -5.02 12.47 -3.40
C VAL A 82 -5.96 13.62 -3.07
N VAL A 83 -5.59 14.86 -3.42
CA VAL A 83 -6.41 16.05 -3.11
C VAL A 83 -7.47 16.37 -4.16
N ALA A 84 -7.33 15.92 -5.40
CA ALA A 84 -8.27 16.23 -6.48
C ALA A 84 -9.76 16.01 -6.13
N PRO A 85 -10.15 14.93 -5.43
CA PRO A 85 -11.55 14.72 -5.03
C PRO A 85 -12.11 15.78 -4.08
N TYR A 86 -11.25 16.52 -3.39
CA TYR A 86 -11.59 17.54 -2.40
C TYR A 86 -11.50 18.96 -2.96
N LEU A 87 -11.08 19.11 -4.22
CA LEU A 87 -11.07 20.39 -4.90
C LEU A 87 -12.47 20.76 -5.43
N PRO A 88 -12.74 22.06 -5.61
CA PRO A 88 -13.88 22.56 -6.39
C PRO A 88 -14.01 21.85 -7.74
N LEU A 89 -15.24 21.66 -8.21
CA LEU A 89 -15.53 20.84 -9.41
C LEU A 89 -14.82 21.37 -10.67
N ASP A 90 -14.74 22.69 -10.81
CA ASP A 90 -14.06 23.41 -11.89
C ASP A 90 -12.54 23.17 -11.91
N LEU A 91 -11.90 23.05 -10.75
CA LEU A 91 -10.46 22.75 -10.66
C LEU A 91 -10.18 21.25 -10.76
N ARG A 92 -11.10 20.41 -10.28
CA ARG A 92 -10.90 18.95 -10.19
C ARG A 92 -10.56 18.34 -11.54
N GLU A 93 -11.32 18.65 -12.58
CA GLU A 93 -11.09 18.06 -13.91
C GLU A 93 -9.74 18.47 -14.48
N SER A 94 -9.40 19.76 -14.38
CA SER A 94 -8.10 20.30 -14.80
C SER A 94 -6.92 19.63 -14.08
N GLU A 95 -7.03 19.41 -12.77
CA GLU A 95 -5.98 18.77 -11.98
C GLU A 95 -5.85 17.27 -12.29
N LEU A 96 -6.97 16.56 -12.54
CA LEU A 96 -6.92 15.17 -12.99
C LEU A 96 -6.22 15.04 -14.36
N GLN A 97 -6.51 15.95 -15.31
CA GLN A 97 -5.80 15.98 -16.59
C GLN A 97 -4.32 16.35 -16.42
N THR A 98 -4.00 17.24 -15.50
CA THR A 98 -2.61 17.59 -15.15
C THR A 98 -1.84 16.37 -14.64
N VAL A 99 -2.46 15.55 -13.80
CA VAL A 99 -1.86 14.28 -13.32
C VAL A 99 -1.63 13.29 -14.46
N LEU A 100 -2.57 13.15 -15.40
CA LEU A 100 -2.39 12.29 -16.58
C LEU A 100 -1.23 12.78 -17.46
N ALA A 101 -1.15 14.07 -17.75
CA ALA A 101 -0.04 14.67 -18.48
C ALA A 101 1.31 14.53 -17.76
N MET A 102 1.30 14.55 -16.41
CA MET A 102 2.49 14.23 -15.62
C MET A 102 2.88 12.77 -15.75
N ALA A 103 1.92 11.84 -15.70
CA ALA A 103 2.17 10.42 -15.83
C ALA A 103 2.88 10.10 -17.16
N ASP A 104 2.48 10.74 -18.26
CA ASP A 104 3.13 10.58 -19.56
C ASP A 104 4.60 11.03 -19.59
N LYS A 105 4.96 12.00 -18.75
CA LYS A 105 6.34 12.49 -18.61
C LYS A 105 7.20 11.64 -17.68
N ILE A 106 6.62 10.67 -16.95
CA ILE A 106 7.38 9.80 -16.06
C ILE A 106 8.07 8.70 -16.87
N SER A 107 9.40 8.78 -16.99
CA SER A 107 10.21 7.78 -17.69
C SER A 107 10.29 6.44 -16.95
N ASP A 108 10.22 6.45 -15.62
CA ASP A 108 10.22 5.23 -14.82
C ASP A 108 8.86 4.52 -14.94
N LYS A 109 8.88 3.34 -15.55
CA LYS A 109 7.66 2.57 -15.85
C LYS A 109 6.90 2.12 -14.60
N GLU A 110 7.61 1.81 -13.50
CA GLU A 110 6.97 1.43 -12.23
C GLU A 110 6.20 2.63 -11.67
N LEU A 111 6.86 3.79 -11.60
CA LEU A 111 6.25 5.02 -11.11
C LEU A 111 5.10 5.51 -12.01
N ARG A 112 5.23 5.36 -13.33
CA ARG A 112 4.18 5.72 -14.29
C ARG A 112 2.95 4.84 -14.11
N ALA A 113 3.10 3.52 -14.11
CA ALA A 113 1.99 2.58 -13.90
C ALA A 113 1.29 2.84 -12.56
N TYR A 114 2.08 3.08 -11.50
CA TYR A 114 1.52 3.39 -10.18
C TYR A 114 0.77 4.74 -10.15
N THR A 115 1.25 5.76 -10.86
CA THR A 115 0.56 7.06 -10.96
C THR A 115 -0.80 6.90 -11.64
N LEU A 116 -0.84 6.18 -12.77
CA LEU A 116 -2.09 5.87 -13.48
C LEU A 116 -3.07 5.06 -12.61
N MET A 117 -2.57 4.08 -11.87
CA MET A 117 -3.36 3.30 -10.92
C MET A 117 -3.96 4.20 -9.81
N MET A 118 -3.17 5.11 -9.25
CA MET A 118 -3.65 5.99 -8.18
C MET A 118 -4.79 6.92 -8.64
N ILE A 119 -4.72 7.45 -9.87
CA ILE A 119 -5.73 8.38 -10.37
C ILE A 119 -7.00 7.66 -10.85
N THR A 120 -6.91 6.39 -11.23
CA THR A 120 -8.00 5.58 -11.78
C THR A 120 -9.33 5.69 -11.02
N PRO A 121 -9.38 5.60 -9.66
CA PRO A 121 -10.64 5.70 -8.91
C PRO A 121 -11.33 7.07 -9.00
N HIS A 122 -10.61 8.11 -9.44
CA HIS A 122 -11.09 9.49 -9.51
C HIS A 122 -11.51 9.91 -10.92
N LEU A 123 -11.31 9.05 -11.92
CA LEU A 123 -11.65 9.33 -13.31
C LEU A 123 -13.10 8.92 -13.65
N PRO A 124 -13.74 9.64 -14.60
CA PRO A 124 -14.99 9.19 -15.22
C PRO A 124 -14.83 7.82 -15.88
N ASP A 125 -15.90 7.03 -15.94
CA ASP A 125 -15.86 5.63 -16.40
C ASP A 125 -15.29 5.45 -17.82
N GLY A 126 -15.49 6.44 -18.70
CA GLY A 126 -14.91 6.44 -20.05
C GLY A 126 -13.38 6.50 -20.04
N GLN A 127 -12.79 7.38 -19.23
CA GLN A 127 -11.33 7.51 -19.10
C GLN A 127 -10.72 6.40 -18.24
N ARG A 128 -11.44 5.94 -17.21
CA ARG A 128 -10.98 4.90 -16.29
C ARG A 128 -10.50 3.64 -17.02
N ARG A 129 -11.29 3.14 -17.98
CA ARG A 129 -10.95 1.93 -18.74
C ARG A 129 -9.70 2.10 -19.62
N ALA A 130 -9.53 3.27 -20.24
CA ALA A 130 -8.34 3.56 -21.04
C ALA A 130 -7.09 3.59 -20.15
N VAL A 131 -7.16 4.32 -19.03
CA VAL A 131 -6.05 4.45 -18.08
C VAL A 131 -5.67 3.11 -17.43
N GLN A 132 -6.64 2.25 -17.11
CA GLN A 132 -6.37 0.89 -16.61
C GLN A 132 -5.64 0.04 -17.63
N ARG A 133 -6.06 0.10 -18.91
CA ARG A 133 -5.40 -0.61 -20.01
C ARG A 133 -3.97 -0.10 -20.19
N ASP A 134 -3.76 1.21 -20.15
CA ASP A 134 -2.42 1.81 -20.27
C ASP A 134 -1.51 1.42 -19.10
N ALA A 135 -2.03 1.46 -17.87
CA ALA A 135 -1.29 1.04 -16.69
C ALA A 135 -0.86 -0.44 -16.78
N LEU A 136 -1.76 -1.32 -17.23
CA LEU A 136 -1.45 -2.72 -17.48
C LEU A 136 -0.44 -2.91 -18.62
N ALA A 137 -0.59 -2.19 -19.73
CA ALA A 137 0.34 -2.22 -20.85
C ALA A 137 1.76 -1.79 -20.41
N ILE A 138 1.88 -0.75 -19.58
CA ILE A 138 3.15 -0.31 -19.02
C ILE A 138 3.73 -1.39 -18.11
N ALA A 139 2.93 -1.92 -17.17
CA ALA A 139 3.35 -2.96 -16.24
C ALA A 139 3.95 -4.18 -16.97
N ARG A 140 3.32 -4.60 -18.08
CA ARG A 140 3.79 -5.70 -18.94
C ARG A 140 5.19 -5.49 -19.52
N THR A 141 5.56 -4.24 -19.75
CA THR A 141 6.86 -3.87 -20.36
C THR A 141 7.97 -3.59 -19.33
N ILE A 142 7.67 -3.75 -18.03
CA ILE A 142 8.67 -3.66 -16.96
C ILE A 142 9.61 -4.86 -17.07
N ARG A 143 10.91 -4.59 -17.23
CA ARG A 143 11.95 -5.62 -17.40
C ARG A 143 12.33 -6.31 -16.09
N HIS A 144 12.35 -5.55 -14.99
CA HIS A 144 12.75 -6.06 -13.69
C HIS A 144 11.60 -6.90 -13.10
N ILE A 145 11.80 -8.22 -13.01
CA ILE A 145 10.76 -9.20 -12.65
C ILE A 145 10.06 -8.85 -11.32
N PRO A 146 10.78 -8.57 -10.22
CA PRO A 146 10.15 -8.16 -8.96
C PRO A 146 9.18 -6.99 -9.10
N TYR A 147 9.50 -6.02 -9.96
CA TYR A 147 8.69 -4.80 -10.10
C TYR A 147 7.49 -5.06 -11.00
N ARG A 148 7.66 -5.89 -12.03
CA ARG A 148 6.54 -6.34 -12.86
C ARG A 148 5.52 -7.12 -12.03
N ALA A 149 5.97 -8.10 -11.25
CA ALA A 149 5.12 -8.89 -10.35
C ALA A 149 4.35 -7.98 -9.38
N TYR A 150 5.07 -7.10 -8.68
CA TYR A 150 4.48 -6.13 -7.75
C TYR A 150 3.43 -5.23 -8.44
N CYS A 151 3.74 -4.67 -9.61
CA CYS A 151 2.80 -3.84 -10.35
C CYS A 151 1.54 -4.61 -10.76
N LEU A 152 1.66 -5.86 -11.23
CA LEU A 152 0.50 -6.68 -11.60
C LEU A 152 -0.40 -6.95 -10.38
N VAL A 153 0.18 -7.32 -9.24
CA VAL A 153 -0.57 -7.54 -7.99
C VAL A 153 -1.23 -6.27 -7.49
N ALA A 154 -0.55 -5.14 -7.55
CA ALA A 154 -1.11 -3.85 -7.13
C ALA A 154 -2.25 -3.37 -8.04
N LEU A 155 -2.18 -3.67 -9.34
CA LEU A 155 -3.22 -3.30 -10.31
C LEU A 155 -4.48 -4.16 -10.17
N ALA A 156 -4.34 -5.44 -9.82
CA ALA A 156 -5.41 -6.42 -9.86
C ALA A 156 -6.73 -5.98 -9.18
N PRO A 157 -6.71 -5.37 -7.98
CA PRO A 157 -7.93 -4.94 -7.30
C PRO A 157 -8.76 -3.92 -8.08
N GLN A 158 -8.13 -3.21 -9.02
CA GLN A 158 -8.76 -2.15 -9.80
C GLN A 158 -9.09 -2.58 -11.23
N LEU A 159 -8.62 -3.74 -11.70
CA LEU A 159 -8.86 -4.17 -13.08
C LEU A 159 -10.28 -4.74 -13.24
N PRO A 160 -10.98 -4.39 -14.33
CA PRO A 160 -12.22 -5.04 -14.73
C PRO A 160 -11.93 -6.45 -15.29
N PRO A 161 -12.94 -7.36 -15.32
CA PRO A 161 -12.76 -8.76 -15.71
C PRO A 161 -12.02 -8.96 -17.05
N GLU A 162 -12.29 -8.11 -18.05
CA GLU A 162 -11.70 -8.25 -19.38
C GLU A 162 -10.18 -8.01 -19.36
N LEU A 163 -9.71 -7.10 -18.49
CA LEU A 163 -8.28 -6.80 -18.33
C LEU A 163 -7.60 -7.75 -17.32
N LEU A 164 -8.35 -8.44 -16.46
CA LEU A 164 -7.79 -9.47 -15.57
C LEU A 164 -7.21 -10.64 -16.36
N SER A 165 -7.85 -11.06 -17.45
CA SER A 165 -7.32 -12.10 -18.36
C SER A 165 -5.96 -11.72 -18.96
N GLU A 166 -5.79 -10.44 -19.33
CA GLU A 166 -4.51 -9.93 -19.82
C GLU A 166 -3.44 -9.87 -18.72
N ALA A 167 -3.82 -9.48 -17.50
CA ALA A 167 -2.94 -9.47 -16.34
C ALA A 167 -2.48 -10.91 -15.98
N LEU A 168 -3.40 -11.87 -16.03
CA LEU A 168 -3.13 -13.29 -15.82
C LEU A 168 -2.14 -13.83 -16.86
N THR A 169 -2.38 -13.58 -18.15
CA THR A 169 -1.45 -13.95 -19.23
C THR A 169 -0.05 -13.37 -19.02
N SER A 170 0.01 -12.16 -18.46
CA SER A 170 1.28 -11.49 -18.17
C SER A 170 2.00 -12.06 -16.96
N ALA A 171 1.25 -12.47 -15.93
CA ALA A 171 1.76 -13.18 -14.77
C ALA A 171 2.35 -14.54 -15.16
N LEU A 172 1.65 -15.32 -16.00
CA LEU A 172 2.12 -16.62 -16.53
C LEU A 172 3.45 -16.52 -17.30
N ARG A 173 3.74 -15.36 -17.90
CA ARG A 173 5.00 -15.08 -18.63
C ARG A 173 6.13 -14.57 -17.72
N ILE A 174 5.95 -14.59 -16.40
CA ILE A 174 7.04 -14.35 -15.46
C ILE A 174 7.97 -15.57 -15.48
N ARG A 175 9.25 -15.31 -15.83
CA ARG A 175 10.27 -16.35 -16.02
C ARG A 175 10.73 -16.96 -14.69
N ASP A 176 10.75 -16.15 -13.64
CA ASP A 176 11.07 -16.62 -12.30
C ASP A 176 9.85 -17.34 -11.71
N ARG A 177 10.05 -18.59 -11.27
CA ARG A 177 8.95 -19.47 -10.86
C ARG A 177 8.25 -18.97 -9.59
N LEU A 178 9.01 -18.57 -8.57
CA LEU A 178 8.45 -18.07 -7.32
C LEU A 178 7.66 -16.79 -7.57
N TYR A 179 8.22 -15.83 -8.32
CA TYR A 179 7.48 -14.62 -8.67
C TYR A 179 6.24 -14.89 -9.50
N CYS A 180 6.29 -15.85 -10.43
CA CYS A 180 5.11 -16.26 -11.20
C CYS A 180 4.03 -16.77 -10.26
N VAL A 181 4.32 -17.79 -9.44
CA VAL A 181 3.34 -18.45 -8.57
C VAL A 181 2.77 -17.50 -7.53
N TYR A 182 3.58 -16.69 -6.84
CA TYR A 182 3.05 -15.73 -5.86
C TYR A 182 2.27 -14.58 -6.51
N THR A 183 2.60 -14.19 -7.75
CA THR A 183 1.76 -13.25 -8.51
C THR A 183 0.41 -13.89 -8.84
N LEU A 184 0.39 -15.13 -9.35
CA LEU A 184 -0.85 -15.84 -9.66
C LEU A 184 -1.72 -16.06 -8.42
N ALA A 185 -1.11 -16.49 -7.31
CA ALA A 185 -1.78 -16.65 -6.02
C ALA A 185 -2.43 -15.35 -5.52
N ALA A 186 -1.75 -14.21 -5.70
CA ALA A 186 -2.31 -12.90 -5.34
C ALA A 186 -3.44 -12.43 -6.28
N LEU A 187 -3.50 -12.94 -7.52
CA LEU A 187 -4.58 -12.66 -8.48
C LEU A 187 -5.79 -13.58 -8.28
N GLU A 188 -5.58 -14.82 -7.80
CA GLU A 188 -6.58 -15.88 -7.65
C GLU A 188 -7.93 -15.42 -7.07
N PRO A 189 -7.98 -14.61 -5.98
CA PRO A 189 -9.25 -14.25 -5.37
C PRO A 189 -10.21 -13.47 -6.30
N ARG A 190 -9.69 -12.93 -7.41
CA ARG A 190 -10.46 -12.15 -8.40
C ARG A 190 -10.76 -12.88 -9.69
N LEU A 191 -10.23 -14.08 -9.86
CA LEU A 191 -10.42 -14.89 -11.07
C LEU A 191 -11.78 -15.62 -11.02
N ASP A 192 -12.35 -15.89 -12.19
CA ASP A 192 -13.52 -16.78 -12.32
C ASP A 192 -13.12 -18.27 -12.21
N GLY A 193 -14.10 -19.18 -12.22
CA GLY A 193 -13.85 -20.61 -12.02
C GLY A 193 -12.91 -21.23 -13.07
N GLU A 194 -13.03 -20.84 -14.34
CA GLU A 194 -12.20 -21.37 -15.42
C GLU A 194 -10.77 -20.86 -15.29
N GLN A 195 -10.61 -19.56 -15.06
CA GLN A 195 -9.32 -18.92 -14.84
C GLN A 195 -8.60 -19.48 -13.61
N ARG A 196 -9.33 -19.74 -12.51
CA ARG A 196 -8.76 -20.36 -11.30
C ARG A 196 -8.23 -21.76 -11.58
N LEU A 197 -9.00 -22.60 -12.29
CA LEU A 197 -8.56 -23.95 -12.66
C LEU A 197 -7.31 -23.93 -13.55
N ALA A 198 -7.25 -22.99 -14.50
CA ALA A 198 -6.07 -22.80 -15.34
C ALA A 198 -4.83 -22.39 -14.51
N VAL A 199 -5.01 -21.49 -13.53
CA VAL A 199 -3.94 -21.10 -12.59
C VAL A 199 -3.47 -22.27 -11.74
N LEU A 200 -4.39 -23.04 -11.15
CA LEU A 200 -4.03 -24.20 -10.33
C LEU A 200 -3.24 -25.23 -11.16
N THR A 201 -3.66 -25.46 -12.40
CA THR A 201 -2.97 -26.36 -13.33
C THR A 201 -1.56 -25.86 -13.65
N ASP A 202 -1.38 -24.58 -13.99
CA ASP A 202 -0.04 -24.03 -14.28
C ASP A 202 0.86 -24.03 -13.04
N ILE A 203 0.34 -23.72 -11.85
CA ILE A 203 1.13 -23.80 -10.61
C ILE A 203 1.56 -25.25 -10.40
N ARG A 204 0.65 -26.23 -10.54
CA ARG A 204 0.93 -27.66 -10.42
C ARG A 204 2.03 -28.11 -11.38
N ASP A 205 1.93 -27.74 -12.65
CA ASP A 205 2.90 -28.11 -13.67
C ASP A 205 4.29 -27.50 -13.41
N ARG A 206 4.36 -26.41 -12.63
CA ARG A 206 5.60 -25.75 -12.21
C ARG A 206 6.16 -26.23 -10.88
N GLU A 207 5.40 -26.98 -10.08
CA GLU A 207 5.78 -27.37 -8.71
C GLU A 207 7.18 -27.99 -8.65
N GLY A 208 7.55 -28.77 -9.67
CA GLY A 208 8.86 -29.42 -9.73
C GLY A 208 9.18 -30.14 -8.43
N GLU A 209 10.39 -29.96 -7.91
CA GLU A 209 10.79 -30.39 -6.56
C GLU A 209 10.78 -29.24 -5.54
N GLU A 210 10.23 -28.06 -5.89
CA GLU A 210 10.30 -26.88 -5.02
C GLU A 210 9.16 -26.88 -3.98
N PRO A 211 9.48 -27.01 -2.67
CA PRO A 211 8.45 -27.14 -1.62
C PRO A 211 7.53 -25.91 -1.52
N HIS A 212 8.04 -24.71 -1.85
CA HIS A 212 7.27 -23.46 -1.88
C HIS A 212 6.10 -23.53 -2.85
N LEU A 213 6.30 -24.14 -4.02
CA LEU A 213 5.31 -24.17 -5.07
C LEU A 213 4.22 -25.21 -4.77
N SER A 214 4.63 -26.39 -4.29
CA SER A 214 3.69 -27.46 -3.94
C SER A 214 2.79 -27.07 -2.76
N THR A 215 3.36 -26.44 -1.73
CA THR A 215 2.56 -25.92 -0.61
C THR A 215 1.60 -24.81 -1.05
N MET A 216 2.01 -23.92 -1.96
CA MET A 216 1.12 -22.89 -2.49
C MET A 216 -0.03 -23.47 -3.32
N HIS A 217 0.24 -24.42 -4.22
CA HIS A 217 -0.83 -25.10 -4.96
C HIS A 217 -1.84 -25.76 -4.01
N ALA A 218 -1.36 -26.45 -2.98
CA ALA A 218 -2.23 -27.06 -1.97
C ALA A 218 -3.03 -26.02 -1.17
N VAL A 219 -2.51 -24.81 -0.92
CA VAL A 219 -3.27 -23.71 -0.30
C VAL A 219 -4.41 -23.23 -1.20
N LEU A 220 -4.16 -23.13 -2.50
CA LEU A 220 -5.12 -22.61 -3.47
C LEU A 220 -6.13 -23.66 -3.96
N SER A 221 -5.79 -24.95 -3.87
CA SER A 221 -6.63 -26.04 -4.33
C SER A 221 -7.92 -26.16 -3.51
N PRO A 222 -9.11 -26.18 -4.16
CA PRO A 222 -10.38 -26.38 -3.47
C PRO A 222 -10.52 -27.78 -2.84
N ASP A 223 -9.75 -28.75 -3.34
CA ASP A 223 -9.83 -30.15 -2.92
C ASP A 223 -9.06 -30.45 -1.63
N THR A 224 -8.33 -29.47 -1.09
CA THR A 224 -7.58 -29.65 0.15
C THR A 224 -8.53 -29.89 1.32
N PRO A 225 -8.45 -31.06 1.99
CA PRO A 225 -9.37 -31.40 3.08
C PRO A 225 -9.35 -30.33 4.19
N PRO A 226 -10.51 -29.96 4.78
CA PRO A 226 -10.58 -28.94 5.82
C PRO A 226 -9.59 -29.18 6.97
N ASP A 227 -9.42 -30.44 7.36
CA ASP A 227 -8.53 -30.86 8.46
C ASP A 227 -7.04 -30.67 8.11
N MET A 228 -6.67 -30.79 6.83
CA MET A 228 -5.31 -30.57 6.34
C MET A 228 -5.04 -29.10 6.02
N ARG A 229 -6.07 -28.30 5.76
CA ARG A 229 -5.93 -26.90 5.32
C ARG A 229 -5.09 -26.06 6.28
N LYS A 230 -5.28 -26.22 7.60
CA LYS A 230 -4.48 -25.51 8.61
C LYS A 230 -3.00 -25.92 8.57
N VAL A 231 -2.72 -27.21 8.41
CA VAL A 231 -1.35 -27.74 8.30
C VAL A 231 -0.68 -27.23 7.03
N THR A 232 -1.39 -27.26 5.90
CA THR A 232 -0.90 -26.74 4.63
C THR A 232 -0.60 -25.24 4.69
N LEU A 233 -1.47 -24.45 5.32
CA LEU A 233 -1.24 -23.00 5.50
C LEU A 233 -0.01 -22.72 6.38
N LEU A 234 0.19 -23.49 7.46
CA LEU A 234 1.38 -23.37 8.30
C LEU A 234 2.65 -23.76 7.54
N ALA A 235 2.61 -24.83 6.75
CA ALA A 235 3.72 -25.24 5.91
C ALA A 235 4.04 -24.17 4.86
N ALA A 236 3.03 -23.66 4.14
CA ALA A 236 3.20 -22.60 3.15
C ALA A 236 3.76 -21.32 3.78
N LEU A 237 3.31 -20.94 4.97
CA LEU A 237 3.87 -19.82 5.71
C LEU A 237 5.35 -20.07 6.07
N SER A 238 5.66 -21.23 6.63
CA SER A 238 7.05 -21.59 6.96
C SER A 238 7.95 -21.55 5.73
N GLN A 239 7.47 -21.98 4.57
CA GLN A 239 8.22 -21.90 3.31
C GLN A 239 8.35 -20.47 2.80
N ALA A 240 7.27 -19.67 2.83
CA ALA A 240 7.35 -18.25 2.48
C ALA A 240 8.42 -17.52 3.31
N GLN A 241 8.57 -17.87 4.59
CA GLN A 241 9.58 -17.30 5.49
C GLN A 241 11.03 -17.64 5.10
N THR A 242 11.28 -18.77 4.43
CA THR A 242 12.63 -19.17 4.00
C THR A 242 13.07 -18.53 2.69
N VAL A 243 12.15 -17.91 1.92
CA VAL A 243 12.46 -17.25 0.64
C VAL A 243 13.49 -16.14 0.84
N GLU A 244 14.72 -16.30 0.36
CA GLU A 244 15.81 -15.33 0.61
C GLU A 244 15.57 -13.95 -0.02
N ASP A 245 15.00 -13.93 -1.22
CA ASP A 245 14.72 -12.70 -1.95
C ASP A 245 13.59 -11.91 -1.29
N VAL A 246 13.94 -10.79 -0.66
CA VAL A 246 13.03 -10.00 0.17
C VAL A 246 11.76 -9.55 -0.56
N PRO A 247 11.80 -9.02 -1.79
CA PRO A 247 10.57 -8.65 -2.48
C PRO A 247 9.70 -9.86 -2.83
N CYS A 248 10.29 -11.02 -3.15
CA CYS A 248 9.56 -12.26 -3.35
C CYS A 248 8.90 -12.75 -2.06
N ARG A 249 9.62 -12.70 -0.93
CA ARG A 249 9.07 -13.02 0.41
C ARG A 249 7.88 -12.14 0.76
N ILE A 250 7.96 -10.83 0.54
CA ILE A 250 6.84 -9.91 0.79
C ILE A 250 5.62 -10.30 -0.07
N LEU A 251 5.86 -10.64 -1.34
CA LEU A 251 4.80 -11.08 -2.25
C LEU A 251 4.17 -12.40 -1.79
N ALA A 252 4.98 -13.35 -1.32
CA ALA A 252 4.54 -14.62 -0.77
C ALA A 252 3.63 -14.40 0.46
N LEU A 253 4.10 -13.65 1.46
CA LEU A 253 3.33 -13.35 2.67
C LEU A 253 2.04 -12.59 2.35
N TYR A 254 2.07 -11.68 1.37
CA TYR A 254 0.86 -11.00 0.91
C TYR A 254 -0.13 -11.95 0.23
N SER A 255 0.36 -12.83 -0.65
CA SER A 255 -0.48 -13.79 -1.38
C SER A 255 -1.15 -14.82 -0.47
N LEU A 256 -0.51 -15.14 0.67
CA LEU A 256 -1.08 -16.05 1.67
C LEU A 256 -2.15 -15.38 2.52
N ALA A 257 -2.10 -14.07 2.71
CA ALA A 257 -2.97 -13.36 3.65
C ALA A 257 -4.49 -13.60 3.43
N PRO A 258 -5.04 -13.62 2.20
CA PRO A 258 -6.45 -13.93 1.98
C PRO A 258 -6.89 -15.32 2.46
N HIS A 259 -5.95 -16.26 2.61
CA HIS A 259 -6.23 -17.67 2.94
C HIS A 259 -5.96 -18.00 4.42
N LEU A 260 -5.34 -17.09 5.17
CA LEU A 260 -4.95 -17.34 6.56
C LEU A 260 -6.11 -17.10 7.55
N PRO A 261 -6.19 -17.90 8.63
CA PRO A 261 -7.12 -17.61 9.72
C PRO A 261 -6.75 -16.30 10.41
N ASN A 262 -7.76 -15.59 10.91
CA ASN A 262 -7.60 -14.27 11.55
C ASN A 262 -6.58 -14.26 12.71
N GLU A 263 -6.38 -15.39 13.38
CA GLU A 263 -5.42 -15.56 14.48
C GLU A 263 -3.97 -15.44 14.02
N MET A 264 -3.67 -15.83 12.78
CA MET A 264 -2.31 -15.84 12.22
C MET A 264 -1.96 -14.53 11.50
N LEU A 265 -2.97 -13.82 10.98
CA LEU A 265 -2.77 -12.59 10.20
C LEU A 265 -1.89 -11.54 10.88
N PRO A 266 -2.01 -11.25 12.20
CA PRO A 266 -1.16 -10.24 12.84
C PRO A 266 0.32 -10.60 12.82
N SER A 267 0.66 -11.87 13.04
CA SER A 267 2.06 -12.32 13.05
C SER A 267 2.67 -12.22 11.66
N VAL A 268 1.95 -12.72 10.64
CA VAL A 268 2.37 -12.68 9.24
C VAL A 268 2.52 -11.25 8.74
N LEU A 269 1.55 -10.39 9.09
CA LEU A 269 1.63 -8.98 8.75
C LEU A 269 2.79 -8.28 9.47
N ASN A 270 3.02 -8.56 10.76
CA ASN A 270 4.15 -7.98 11.48
C ASN A 270 5.48 -8.30 10.79
N GLU A 271 5.66 -9.56 10.39
CA GLU A 271 6.85 -10.02 9.69
C GLU A 271 7.04 -9.32 8.35
N ALA A 272 5.99 -9.29 7.51
CA ALA A 272 6.04 -8.57 6.24
C ALA A 272 6.44 -7.09 6.47
N LEU A 273 5.86 -6.45 7.48
CA LEU A 273 6.17 -5.06 7.81
C LEU A 273 7.60 -4.86 8.33
N VAL A 274 8.25 -5.86 8.96
CA VAL A 274 9.69 -5.80 9.31
C VAL A 274 10.52 -5.60 8.04
N TRP A 275 10.22 -6.38 6.99
CA TRP A 275 10.92 -6.29 5.72
C TRP A 275 10.60 -5.00 4.95
N VAL A 276 9.34 -4.57 4.96
CA VAL A 276 8.93 -3.28 4.39
C VAL A 276 9.74 -2.14 5.03
N ARG A 277 9.85 -2.12 6.37
CA ARG A 277 10.69 -1.13 7.10
C ARG A 277 12.17 -1.17 6.71
N GLY A 278 12.69 -2.35 6.37
CA GLY A 278 14.06 -2.52 5.88
C GLY A 278 14.34 -1.88 4.51
N THR A 279 13.30 -1.58 3.73
CA THR A 279 13.42 -1.03 2.37
C THR A 279 13.99 0.39 2.37
N ARG A 280 15.16 0.55 1.75
CA ARG A 280 15.91 1.83 1.71
C ARG A 280 15.16 2.93 0.96
N GLN A 281 14.59 2.60 -0.20
CA GLN A 281 13.88 3.57 -1.05
C GLN A 281 12.53 3.94 -0.43
N ARG A 282 12.40 5.18 0.06
CA ARG A 282 11.21 5.66 0.81
C ARG A 282 9.90 5.52 0.01
N ASP A 283 9.92 5.85 -1.27
CA ASP A 283 8.70 5.79 -2.09
C ASP A 283 8.24 4.35 -2.31
N ARG A 284 9.19 3.41 -2.51
CA ARG A 284 8.85 1.99 -2.58
C ARG A 284 8.31 1.47 -1.25
N ARG A 285 8.97 1.84 -0.14
CA ARG A 285 8.54 1.44 1.19
C ARG A 285 7.09 1.89 1.49
N ALA A 286 6.76 3.15 1.20
CA ALA A 286 5.39 3.65 1.33
C ALA A 286 4.38 2.88 0.45
N ARG A 287 4.74 2.56 -0.81
CA ARG A 287 3.87 1.73 -1.67
C ARG A 287 3.65 0.33 -1.08
N MET A 288 4.69 -0.30 -0.54
CA MET A 288 4.58 -1.58 0.16
C MET A 288 3.71 -1.48 1.42
N PHE A 289 3.80 -0.39 2.21
CA PHE A 289 2.87 -0.16 3.31
C PHE A 289 1.42 -0.10 2.82
N SER A 290 1.14 0.68 1.76
CA SER A 290 -0.20 0.81 1.18
C SER A 290 -0.79 -0.53 0.74
N MET A 291 0.03 -1.46 0.25
CA MET A 291 -0.39 -2.81 -0.13
C MET A 291 -0.98 -3.59 1.06
N PHE A 292 -0.43 -3.43 2.26
CA PHE A 292 -0.90 -4.13 3.46
C PHE A 292 -2.00 -3.40 4.22
N VAL A 293 -2.30 -2.14 3.88
CA VAL A 293 -3.35 -1.36 4.57
C VAL A 293 -4.71 -2.07 4.62
N PRO A 294 -5.22 -2.69 3.53
CA PRO A 294 -6.51 -3.39 3.59
C PRO A 294 -6.52 -4.53 4.62
N ILE A 295 -5.46 -5.36 4.63
CA ILE A 295 -5.30 -6.48 5.57
C ILE A 295 -5.15 -5.97 7.00
N TRP A 296 -4.32 -4.94 7.21
CA TRP A 296 -4.17 -4.33 8.53
C TRP A 296 -5.49 -3.72 9.02
N SER A 297 -6.28 -3.14 8.11
CA SER A 297 -7.56 -2.52 8.42
C SER A 297 -8.66 -3.52 8.79
N SER A 298 -8.51 -4.81 8.47
CA SER A 298 -9.46 -5.85 8.88
C SER A 298 -9.18 -6.42 10.28
N LEU A 299 -7.98 -6.24 10.83
CA LEU A 299 -7.57 -6.85 12.10
C LEU A 299 -8.29 -6.28 13.33
N PRO A 300 -8.62 -7.09 14.36
CA PRO A 300 -9.06 -6.60 15.67
C PRO A 300 -8.24 -5.40 16.19
N THR A 301 -8.89 -4.40 16.78
CA THR A 301 -8.24 -3.12 17.15
C THR A 301 -6.97 -3.29 17.99
N HIS A 302 -6.96 -4.23 18.94
CA HIS A 302 -5.80 -4.48 19.80
C HIS A 302 -4.59 -5.01 19.02
N GLN A 303 -4.81 -5.91 18.05
CA GLN A 303 -3.76 -6.43 17.16
C GLN A 303 -3.27 -5.36 16.21
N ALA A 304 -4.18 -4.58 15.61
CA ALA A 304 -3.80 -3.48 14.73
C ALA A 304 -3.01 -2.39 15.46
N TYR A 305 -3.34 -2.11 16.73
CA TYR A 305 -2.57 -1.19 17.57
C TYR A 305 -1.19 -1.76 17.93
N ALA A 306 -1.08 -3.04 18.26
CA ALA A 306 0.21 -3.69 18.51
C ALA A 306 1.13 -3.58 17.29
N LEU A 307 0.60 -3.81 16.08
CA LEU A 307 1.31 -3.62 14.82
C LEU A 307 1.71 -2.16 14.59
N TRP A 308 0.84 -1.21 14.94
CA TRP A 308 1.13 0.22 14.81
C TRP A 308 2.31 0.61 15.70
N SER A 309 2.25 0.20 16.97
CA SER A 309 3.33 0.43 17.92
C SER A 309 4.63 -0.22 17.46
N ALA A 310 4.61 -1.47 17.01
CA ALA A 310 5.79 -2.15 16.48
C ALA A 310 6.35 -1.46 15.23
N THR A 311 5.48 -0.97 14.35
CA THR A 311 5.87 -0.29 13.10
C THR A 311 6.54 1.06 13.38
N LEU A 312 6.09 1.79 14.40
CA LEU A 312 6.63 3.10 14.77
C LEU A 312 7.82 3.06 15.74
N ARG A 313 7.88 2.08 16.66
CA ARG A 313 8.93 1.99 17.70
C ARG A 313 10.30 1.61 17.16
N LEU A 314 10.34 0.88 16.05
CA LEU A 314 11.63 0.51 15.47
C LEU A 314 12.32 1.78 14.98
N ARG A 315 13.53 2.05 15.50
CA ARG A 315 14.44 3.17 15.18
C ARG A 315 14.86 3.29 13.70
N THR A 316 14.14 2.62 12.80
CA THR A 316 14.34 2.59 11.36
C THR A 316 13.79 3.83 10.64
N LEU A 317 13.26 4.82 11.35
CA LEU A 317 12.87 6.10 10.73
C LEU A 317 14.13 6.93 10.45
N ARG A 318 14.79 6.57 9.34
CA ARG A 318 16.15 7.02 9.00
C ARG A 318 16.24 8.52 8.73
N SER A 319 15.15 9.12 8.26
CA SER A 319 15.05 10.56 8.02
C SER A 319 13.62 11.05 8.17
N ARG A 320 13.47 12.33 8.53
CA ARG A 320 12.18 13.02 8.59
C ARG A 320 11.37 12.87 7.29
N PRO A 321 11.90 13.13 6.08
CA PRO A 321 11.16 12.90 4.83
C PRO A 321 10.70 11.45 4.64
N GLY A 322 11.53 10.48 5.05
CA GLY A 322 11.17 9.07 5.03
C GLY A 322 9.98 8.75 5.94
N PHE A 323 10.01 9.26 7.17
CA PHE A 323 8.91 9.09 8.13
C PHE A 323 7.61 9.72 7.67
N LEU A 324 7.66 10.97 7.18
CA LEU A 324 6.49 11.65 6.62
C LEU A 324 5.88 10.86 5.46
N THR A 325 6.72 10.31 4.58
CA THR A 325 6.26 9.50 3.45
C THR A 325 5.56 8.23 3.92
N ASP A 326 6.07 7.57 4.96
CA ASP A 326 5.45 6.38 5.56
C ASP A 326 4.14 6.73 6.28
N LEU A 327 4.08 7.85 7.01
CA LEU A 327 2.84 8.34 7.64
C LEU A 327 1.76 8.62 6.59
N GLY A 328 2.12 9.19 5.44
CA GLY A 328 1.20 9.39 4.33
C GLY A 328 0.53 8.09 3.90
N ALA A 329 1.32 7.04 3.66
CA ALA A 329 0.81 5.71 3.31
C ALA A 329 -0.04 5.07 4.43
N LEU A 330 0.27 5.38 5.69
CA LEU A 330 -0.43 4.85 6.87
C LEU A 330 -1.60 5.72 7.37
N SER A 331 -1.95 6.81 6.67
CA SER A 331 -3.10 7.68 7.01
C SER A 331 -4.41 6.91 7.26
N PRO A 332 -4.75 5.84 6.49
CA PRO A 332 -5.94 5.04 6.77
C PRO A 332 -5.87 4.34 8.14
N ILE A 333 -4.69 3.90 8.56
CA ILE A 333 -4.46 3.24 9.86
C ILE A 333 -4.50 4.26 11.01
N ILE A 334 -3.96 5.47 10.79
CA ILE A 334 -4.07 6.60 11.73
C ILE A 334 -5.54 6.89 12.05
N PHE A 335 -6.35 7.07 11.01
CA PHE A 335 -7.78 7.31 11.15
C PHE A 335 -8.49 6.12 11.82
N ARG A 336 -8.17 4.88 11.40
CA ARG A 336 -8.78 3.68 11.97
C ARG A 336 -8.56 3.54 13.48
N LEU A 337 -7.34 3.79 13.95
CA LEU A 337 -6.96 3.58 15.34
C LEU A 337 -7.34 4.76 16.23
N GLY A 338 -7.15 5.99 15.74
CA GLY A 338 -7.28 7.21 16.54
C GLY A 338 -8.43 8.15 16.14
N GLY A 339 -9.17 7.83 15.08
CA GLY A 339 -10.29 8.63 14.57
C GLY A 339 -9.87 10.00 14.03
N ALA A 340 -10.86 10.87 13.78
CA ALA A 340 -10.64 12.22 13.24
C ALA A 340 -9.72 13.07 14.14
N ARG A 341 -9.80 12.92 15.47
CA ARG A 341 -8.91 13.64 16.41
C ARG A 341 -7.44 13.33 16.14
N ALA A 342 -7.09 12.06 15.98
CA ALA A 342 -5.70 11.69 15.73
C ALA A 342 -5.20 12.20 14.37
N VAL A 343 -6.06 12.25 13.35
CA VAL A 343 -5.73 12.84 12.05
C VAL A 343 -5.44 14.33 12.19
N VAL A 344 -6.31 15.08 12.89
CA VAL A 344 -6.12 16.52 13.16
C VAL A 344 -4.83 16.79 13.93
N GLU A 345 -4.56 16.04 15.00
CA GLU A 345 -3.30 16.22 15.76
C GLU A 345 -2.07 15.83 14.91
N THR A 346 -2.18 14.82 14.04
CA THR A 346 -1.09 14.47 13.10
C THR A 346 -0.83 15.61 12.12
N VAL A 347 -1.89 16.24 11.59
CA VAL A 347 -1.76 17.43 10.72
C VAL A 347 -1.07 18.57 11.45
N ARG A 348 -1.50 18.89 12.68
CA ARG A 348 -0.87 19.94 13.50
C ARG A 348 0.60 19.64 13.73
N ALA A 349 0.93 18.41 14.13
CA ALA A 349 2.31 17.98 14.31
C ALA A 349 3.14 18.17 13.03
N VAL A 350 2.63 17.79 11.85
CA VAL A 350 3.32 17.98 10.56
C VAL A 350 3.50 19.46 10.22
N LYS A 351 2.51 20.32 10.51
CA LYS A 351 2.59 21.77 10.30
C LYS A 351 3.59 22.44 11.25
N ASP A 352 3.57 22.09 12.54
CA ASP A 352 4.40 22.74 13.57
C ASP A 352 5.90 22.48 13.42
N VAL A 353 6.32 21.41 12.72
CA VAL A 353 7.75 21.15 12.45
C VAL A 353 8.40 22.20 11.54
N THR A 354 7.65 23.18 11.01
CA THR A 354 8.23 24.38 10.37
C THR A 354 8.40 25.56 11.32
N ARG A 355 7.61 25.65 12.39
CA ARG A 355 7.60 26.81 13.29
C ARG A 355 8.80 26.83 14.24
N TYR A 356 9.34 25.66 14.58
CA TYR A 356 10.42 25.55 15.58
C TYR A 356 11.83 25.38 15.00
N MET A 357 12.00 25.32 13.67
CA MET A 357 13.31 25.09 13.05
C MET A 357 13.40 25.74 11.65
N PRO A 358 14.03 26.93 11.51
CA PRO A 358 14.54 27.43 10.23
C PRO A 358 15.58 26.50 9.58
#